data_AF-A0A2W2DBK1-F1
#
_entry.id   AF-A0A2W2DBK1-F1
#
_cell.length_a   1.000
_cell.length_b   1.000
_cell.length_c   1.000
_cell.angle_alpha   90.00
_cell.angle_beta   90.00
_cell.angle_gamma   90.00
#
_symmetry.space_group_name_H-M   'P 1'
#
loop_
_entity.id
_entity.type
_entity.pdbx_description
1 polymer ?
#
loop_
_entity_poly.entity_id
_entity_poly.type
_entity_poly.pdbx_seq_one_letter_code
_entity_poly.pdbx_strand_id
1 'polypeptide(L)'
;MIAMSAAPAPRSAFAVPSVPRKYVLYLRARLLEAEASLAAMTVKYERTKARFDRCYARRGITPEEDIVNYINAKAMNPELKFWYSKVEHFQREVSAYGAALTGLDAARRLLGSDGSRLPVESGRAGNGRRGLNRAS
;
A
#
# COMPACT_ATOMS: atom_id res chain seq x y z
N MET A 1 -56.64 -2.70 -23.16
CA MET A 1 -55.35 -2.91 -23.84
C MET A 1 -54.27 -2.51 -22.84
N ILE A 2 -53.62 -3.47 -22.19
CA ILE A 2 -52.70 -3.23 -21.06
C ILE A 2 -51.33 -2.88 -21.64
N ALA A 3 -50.83 -1.69 -21.29
CA ALA A 3 -49.51 -1.23 -21.69
C ALA A 3 -48.42 -2.09 -21.00
N MET A 4 -47.65 -2.84 -21.80
CA MET A 4 -46.44 -3.52 -21.32
C MET A 4 -45.37 -2.46 -21.05
N SER A 5 -45.13 -2.18 -19.77
CA SER A 5 -43.99 -1.38 -19.33
C SER A 5 -42.72 -2.20 -19.55
N ALA A 6 -41.93 -1.82 -20.57
CA ALA A 6 -40.65 -2.44 -20.86
C ALA A 6 -39.69 -2.16 -19.69
N ALA A 7 -39.32 -3.22 -18.95
CA ALA A 7 -38.31 -3.11 -17.92
C ALA A 7 -36.97 -2.62 -18.53
N PRO A 8 -36.27 -1.67 -17.88
CA PRO A 8 -35.01 -1.16 -18.42
C PRO A 8 -33.96 -2.27 -18.44
N ALA A 9 -33.23 -2.38 -19.55
CA ALA A 9 -32.16 -3.34 -19.73
C ALA A 9 -31.09 -3.20 -18.61
N PRO A 10 -30.49 -4.31 -18.15
CA PRO A 10 -29.45 -4.25 -17.14
C PRO A 10 -28.27 -3.42 -17.67
N ARG A 11 -27.92 -2.36 -16.92
CA ARG A 11 -26.74 -1.53 -17.19
C ARG A 11 -25.52 -2.44 -17.31
N SER A 12 -24.79 -2.35 -18.42
CA SER A 12 -23.56 -3.11 -18.61
C SER A 12 -22.62 -2.84 -17.44
N ALA A 13 -22.21 -3.89 -16.74
CA ALA A 13 -21.17 -3.79 -15.72
C ALA A 13 -19.97 -3.07 -16.35
N PHE A 14 -19.62 -1.90 -15.82
CA PHE A 14 -18.44 -1.17 -16.26
C PHE A 14 -17.25 -2.12 -16.19
N ALA A 15 -16.58 -2.34 -17.32
CA ALA A 15 -15.33 -3.07 -17.35
C ALA A 15 -14.31 -2.26 -16.55
N VAL A 16 -14.15 -2.60 -15.27
CA VAL A 16 -13.18 -1.94 -14.41
C VAL A 16 -11.80 -2.18 -15.04
N PRO A 17 -11.03 -1.12 -15.37
CA PRO A 17 -9.71 -1.30 -15.94
C PRO A 17 -8.85 -2.08 -14.94
N SER A 18 -8.40 -3.27 -15.33
CA SER A 18 -7.51 -4.05 -14.48
C SER A 18 -6.16 -3.33 -14.38
N VAL A 19 -5.66 -3.11 -13.18
CA VAL A 19 -4.34 -2.51 -12.98
C VAL A 19 -3.27 -3.43 -13.60
N PRO A 20 -2.42 -2.94 -14.50
CA PRO A 20 -1.42 -3.78 -15.17
C PRO A 20 -0.45 -4.41 -14.17
N ARG A 21 -0.21 -5.73 -14.30
CA ARG A 21 0.77 -6.45 -13.45
C ARG A 21 2.15 -5.81 -13.46
N LYS A 22 2.57 -5.25 -14.61
CA LYS A 22 3.85 -4.53 -14.74
C LYS A 22 3.94 -3.32 -13.80
N TYR A 23 2.84 -2.62 -13.58
CA TYR A 23 2.80 -1.47 -12.67
C TYR A 23 2.96 -1.90 -11.21
N VAL A 24 2.31 -3.01 -10.82
CA VAL A 24 2.49 -3.58 -9.47
C VAL A 24 3.94 -4.01 -9.24
N LEU A 25 4.57 -4.66 -10.22
CA LEU A 25 5.97 -5.06 -10.14
C LEU A 25 6.90 -3.85 -10.05
N TYR A 26 6.62 -2.78 -10.81
CA TYR A 26 7.35 -1.52 -10.73
C TYR A 26 7.26 -0.91 -9.33
N LEU A 27 6.06 -0.81 -8.74
CA LEU A 27 5.88 -0.28 -7.39
C LEU A 27 6.62 -1.11 -6.33
N ARG A 28 6.63 -2.44 -6.46
CA ARG A 28 7.41 -3.31 -5.56
C ARG A 28 8.90 -3.08 -5.69
N ALA A 29 9.42 -2.94 -6.92
CA ALA A 29 10.83 -2.66 -7.14
C ALA A 29 11.22 -1.29 -6.54
N ARG A 30 10.40 -0.25 -6.76
CA ARG A 30 10.59 1.08 -6.17
C ARG A 30 10.54 1.08 -4.64
N LEU A 31 9.64 0.29 -4.05
CA LEU A 31 9.57 0.13 -2.60
C LEU A 31 10.88 -0.47 -2.04
N LEU A 32 11.36 -1.57 -2.63
CA LEU A 32 12.61 -2.20 -2.20
C LEU A 32 13.83 -1.28 -2.37
N GLU A 33 13.88 -0.53 -3.47
CA GLU A 33 14.92 0.47 -3.72
C GLU A 33 14.88 1.59 -2.68
N ALA A 34 13.69 2.07 -2.33
CA ALA A 34 13.49 3.10 -1.32
C ALA A 34 13.87 2.60 0.09
N GLU A 35 13.55 1.36 0.44
CA GLU A 35 13.93 0.73 1.72
C GLU A 35 15.45 0.57 1.83
N ALA A 36 16.09 0.07 0.78
CA ALA A 36 17.56 -0.05 0.73
C ALA A 36 18.24 1.32 0.84
N SER A 37 17.70 2.31 0.13
CA SER A 37 18.20 3.69 0.18
C SER A 37 17.99 4.32 1.55
N LEU A 38 16.84 4.11 2.18
CA LEU A 38 16.55 4.56 3.54
C LEU A 38 17.57 3.99 4.53
N ALA A 39 17.79 2.68 4.51
CA ALA A 39 18.78 2.04 5.37
C ALA A 39 20.18 2.64 5.17
N ALA A 40 20.61 2.82 3.90
CA ALA A 40 21.89 3.41 3.58
C ALA A 40 22.01 4.87 4.06
N MET A 41 20.97 5.69 3.91
CA MET A 41 20.98 7.08 4.36
C MET A 41 20.94 7.19 5.89
N THR A 42 20.20 6.33 6.58
CA THR A 42 20.16 6.28 8.05
C THR A 42 21.55 5.98 8.61
N VAL A 43 22.27 5.00 8.06
CA VAL A 43 23.65 4.71 8.50
C VAL A 43 24.57 5.92 8.34
N LYS A 44 24.45 6.66 7.23
CA LYS A 44 25.24 7.87 7.00
C LYS A 44 24.88 8.97 8.00
N TYR A 45 23.58 9.21 8.21
CA TYR A 45 23.08 10.17 9.20
C TYR A 45 23.60 9.84 10.60
N GLU A 46 23.47 8.60 11.06
CA GLU A 46 23.92 8.18 12.39
C GLU A 46 25.44 8.33 12.56
N ARG A 47 26.21 7.99 11.52
CA ARG A 47 27.67 8.19 11.55
C ARG A 47 28.04 9.67 11.67
N THR A 48 27.40 10.54 10.90
CA THR A 48 27.63 11.99 10.98
C THR A 48 27.17 12.53 12.33
N LYS A 49 26.03 12.07 12.85
CA LYS A 49 25.51 12.43 14.17
C LYS A 49 26.48 12.03 15.28
N ALA A 50 26.98 10.81 15.28
CA ALA A 50 27.97 10.35 16.26
C ALA A 50 29.28 11.16 16.21
N ARG A 51 29.69 11.65 15.03
CA ARG A 51 30.84 12.56 14.91
C ARG A 51 30.52 13.92 15.52
N PHE A 52 29.35 14.49 15.20
CA PHE A 52 28.87 15.75 15.76
C PHE A 52 28.80 15.68 17.30
N ASP A 53 28.12 14.67 17.84
CA ASP A 53 27.92 14.49 19.28
C ASP A 53 29.28 14.40 20.01
N ARG A 54 30.25 13.64 19.48
CA ARG A 54 31.60 13.56 20.07
C ARG A 54 32.34 14.90 20.06
N CYS A 55 32.18 15.72 19.03
CA CYS A 55 32.83 17.02 18.96
C CYS A 55 32.27 18.00 20.01
N TYR A 56 30.95 17.99 20.22
CA TYR A 56 30.28 18.90 21.15
C TYR A 56 30.31 18.41 22.60
N ALA A 57 30.31 17.10 22.84
CA ALA A 57 30.50 16.52 24.16
C ALA A 57 31.83 16.95 24.81
N ARG A 58 32.91 17.11 24.03
CA ARG A 58 34.19 17.65 24.53
C ARG A 58 34.11 19.10 25.03
N ARG A 59 33.03 19.81 24.71
CA ARG A 59 32.75 21.19 25.11
C ARG A 59 31.66 21.26 26.19
N GLY A 60 31.21 20.12 26.73
CA GLY A 60 30.07 20.06 27.65
C GLY A 60 28.72 20.39 27.00
N ILE A 61 28.65 20.37 25.65
CA ILE A 61 27.42 20.64 24.92
C ILE A 61 26.83 19.28 24.54
N THR A 62 25.96 18.78 25.39
CA THR A 62 25.22 17.53 25.21
C THR A 62 23.72 17.79 25.38
N PRO A 63 22.84 16.91 24.86
CA PRO A 63 21.40 17.03 25.13
C PRO A 63 21.06 17.07 26.62
N GLU A 64 21.85 16.42 27.46
CA GLU A 64 21.63 16.29 28.90
C GLU A 64 22.17 17.51 29.68
N GLU A 65 23.31 18.06 29.29
CA GLU A 65 23.98 19.16 30.01
C GLU A 65 23.57 20.55 29.47
N ASP A 66 23.35 20.67 28.16
CA ASP A 66 23.06 21.95 27.50
C ASP A 66 22.25 21.73 26.20
N ILE A 67 20.98 21.37 26.37
CA ILE A 67 20.06 21.07 25.28
C ILE A 67 19.86 22.26 24.31
N VAL A 68 19.90 23.49 24.82
CA VAL A 68 19.66 24.69 24.01
C VAL A 68 20.80 24.88 23.02
N ASN A 69 22.05 24.86 23.49
CA ASN A 69 23.20 24.99 22.59
C ASN A 69 23.37 23.74 21.72
N TYR A 70 23.01 22.55 22.21
CA TYR A 70 22.98 21.34 21.39
C TYR A 70 22.03 21.48 20.20
N ILE A 71 20.78 21.90 20.43
CA ILE A 71 19.78 22.09 19.37
C ILE A 71 20.24 23.17 18.39
N ASN A 72 20.73 24.31 18.89
CA ASN A 72 21.23 25.40 18.04
C ASN A 72 22.40 24.93 17.16
N ALA A 73 23.38 24.23 17.74
CA ALA A 73 24.51 23.69 17.00
C ALA A 73 24.08 22.64 15.97
N LYS A 74 23.14 21.76 16.32
CA LYS A 74 22.59 20.74 15.41
C LYS A 74 21.85 21.38 14.24
N ALA A 75 21.04 22.41 14.51
CA ALA A 75 20.27 23.12 13.49
C ALA A 75 21.16 23.86 12.48
N MET A 76 22.31 24.38 12.94
CA MET A 76 23.29 25.07 12.10
C MET A 76 24.25 24.14 11.36
N ASN A 77 24.21 22.83 11.61
CA ASN A 77 25.09 21.87 10.95
C ASN A 77 24.52 21.47 9.56
N PRO A 78 25.16 21.89 8.45
CA PRO A 78 24.63 21.63 7.11
C PRO A 78 24.70 20.14 6.72
N GLU A 79 25.70 19.42 7.21
CA GLU A 79 25.89 17.99 6.89
C GLU A 79 24.80 17.14 7.55
N LEU A 80 24.50 17.38 8.84
CA LEU A 80 23.41 16.70 9.53
C LEU A 80 22.06 17.01 8.89
N LYS A 81 21.82 18.28 8.54
CA LYS A 81 20.59 18.69 7.85
C LYS A 81 20.42 17.99 6.50
N PHE A 82 21.51 17.87 5.74
CA PHE A 82 21.51 17.16 4.46
C PHE A 82 21.14 15.69 4.62
N TRP A 83 21.83 14.96 5.51
CA TRP A 83 21.57 13.53 5.69
C TRP A 83 20.18 13.27 6.26
N TYR A 84 19.73 14.09 7.20
CA TYR A 84 18.38 14.00 7.74
C TYR A 84 17.32 14.22 6.65
N SER A 85 17.51 15.22 5.77
CA SER A 85 16.61 15.44 4.63
C SER A 85 16.56 14.25 3.67
N LYS A 86 17.69 13.54 3.47
CA LYS A 86 17.71 12.30 2.67
C LYS A 86 16.95 11.17 3.34
N VAL A 87 17.08 11.01 4.66
CA VAL A 87 16.30 10.03 5.43
C VAL A 87 14.80 10.33 5.31
N GLU A 88 14.38 11.57 5.53
CA GLU A 88 12.98 11.97 5.39
C GLU A 88 12.42 11.71 4.00
N HIS A 89 13.21 11.99 2.96
CA HIS A 89 12.82 11.74 1.58
C HIS A 89 12.48 10.26 1.35
N PHE A 90 13.36 9.34 1.75
CA PHE A 90 13.11 7.92 1.54
C PHE A 90 12.04 7.35 2.47
N GLN A 91 11.87 7.89 3.69
CA GLN A 91 10.72 7.55 4.53
C GLN A 91 9.39 7.87 3.83
N ARG A 92 9.31 9.02 3.15
CA ARG A 92 8.13 9.41 2.36
C ARG A 92 7.94 8.49 1.16
N GLU A 93 9.01 8.14 0.44
CA GLU A 93 8.93 7.19 -0.67
C GLU A 93 8.46 5.79 -0.24
N VAL A 94 9.03 5.23 0.83
CA VAL A 94 8.61 3.94 1.40
C VAL A 94 7.12 3.99 1.77
N SER A 95 6.70 5.05 2.45
CA SER A 95 5.30 5.24 2.83
C SER A 95 4.38 5.33 1.61
N ALA A 96 4.77 6.09 0.58
CA ALA A 96 3.98 6.28 -0.62
C ALA A 96 3.83 4.99 -1.43
N TYR A 97 4.92 4.28 -1.71
CA TYR A 97 4.86 3.03 -2.47
C TYR A 97 4.16 1.91 -1.69
N GLY A 98 4.39 1.83 -0.37
CA GLY A 98 3.70 0.89 0.51
C GLY A 98 2.19 1.15 0.55
N ALA A 99 1.78 2.41 0.68
CA ALA A 99 0.37 2.80 0.64
C ALA A 99 -0.27 2.50 -0.72
N ALA A 100 0.43 2.77 -1.83
CA ALA A 100 -0.06 2.46 -3.17
C ALA A 100 -0.30 0.95 -3.35
N LEU A 101 0.65 0.09 -2.95
CA LEU A 101 0.49 -1.36 -3.02
C LEU A 101 -0.64 -1.86 -2.12
N THR A 102 -0.75 -1.34 -0.90
CA THR A 102 -1.83 -1.68 0.03
C THR A 102 -3.19 -1.28 -0.52
N GLY A 103 -3.29 -0.09 -1.11
CA GLY A 103 -4.51 0.40 -1.76
C GLY A 103 -4.93 -0.44 -2.95
N LEU A 104 -3.98 -0.89 -3.77
CA LEU A 104 -4.23 -1.81 -4.88
C LEU A 104 -4.74 -3.17 -4.41
N ASP A 105 -4.14 -3.74 -3.36
CA ASP A 105 -4.60 -5.00 -2.78
C ASP A 105 -6.00 -4.86 -2.13
N ALA A 106 -6.27 -3.74 -1.47
CA ALA A 106 -7.60 -3.44 -0.91
C ALA A 106 -8.65 -3.31 -2.02
N ALA A 107 -8.36 -2.54 -3.08
CA ALA A 107 -9.25 -2.40 -4.23
C ALA A 107 -9.52 -3.75 -4.91
N ARG A 108 -8.49 -4.61 -5.05
CA ARG A 108 -8.65 -5.96 -5.59
C ARG A 108 -9.60 -6.82 -4.74
N ARG A 109 -9.54 -6.73 -3.41
CA ARG A 109 -10.44 -7.46 -2.52
C ARG A 109 -11.89 -6.99 -2.66
N LEU A 110 -12.11 -5.67 -2.71
CA LEU A 110 -13.44 -5.07 -2.84
C LEU A 110 -14.10 -5.35 -4.20
N LEU A 111 -13.31 -5.30 -5.28
CA LEU A 111 -13.81 -5.54 -6.63
C LEU A 111 -13.87 -7.03 -6.98
N GLY A 112 -13.10 -7.88 -6.31
CA GLY A 112 -13.07 -9.33 -6.52
C GLY A 112 -14.20 -10.09 -5.81
N SER A 113 -14.87 -9.48 -4.83
CA SER A 113 -16.00 -10.08 -4.10
C SER A 113 -17.31 -10.14 -4.88
N ASP A 114 -17.50 -9.30 -5.91
CA ASP A 114 -18.73 -9.30 -6.73
C ASP A 114 -18.66 -10.25 -7.94
N GLY A 115 -17.53 -10.91 -8.16
CA GLY A 115 -17.30 -11.79 -9.32
C GLY A 115 -17.34 -13.30 -9.04
N SER A 116 -17.40 -13.72 -7.77
CA SER A 116 -17.54 -15.14 -7.43
C SER A 116 -19.01 -15.51 -7.26
N ARG A 117 -19.54 -16.15 -8.30
CA ARG A 117 -20.74 -16.98 -8.33
C ARG A 117 -21.15 -17.51 -6.94
N LEU A 118 -22.34 -17.13 -6.50
CA LEU A 118 -23.17 -18.00 -5.67
C LEU A 118 -23.95 -18.94 -6.62
N PRO A 119 -23.63 -20.24 -6.73
CA PRO A 119 -24.66 -21.25 -6.90
C PRO A 119 -25.06 -21.76 -5.51
N VAL A 120 -26.34 -22.17 -5.36
CA VAL A 120 -27.04 -22.64 -4.12
C VAL A 120 -27.87 -21.52 -3.49
N GLU A 121 -29.19 -21.62 -3.28
CA GLU A 121 -30.23 -22.62 -3.53
C GLU A 121 -31.55 -21.84 -3.33
N SER A 122 -32.50 -21.91 -4.26
CA SER A 122 -33.91 -21.78 -3.90
C SER A 122 -34.76 -22.55 -4.91
N GLY A 123 -35.32 -23.65 -4.43
CA GLY A 123 -35.87 -24.70 -5.26
C GLY A 123 -37.26 -24.44 -5.84
N ARG A 124 -37.68 -25.36 -6.71
CA ARG A 124 -38.99 -25.98 -6.60
C ARG A 124 -39.00 -27.34 -7.29
N ALA A 125 -39.32 -28.35 -6.49
CA ALA A 125 -39.60 -29.72 -6.87
C ALA A 125 -40.81 -29.81 -7.82
N GLY A 126 -40.84 -30.86 -8.65
CA GLY A 126 -42.09 -31.45 -9.14
C GLY A 126 -42.05 -32.07 -10.54
N ASN A 127 -41.94 -33.41 -10.57
CA ASN A 127 -42.42 -34.36 -11.60
C ASN A 127 -41.95 -34.20 -13.07
N GLY A 128 -41.56 -35.24 -13.79
CA GLY A 128 -41.81 -36.67 -13.62
C GLY A 128 -40.87 -37.52 -14.47
N ARG A 129 -40.61 -38.71 -13.93
CA ARG A 129 -39.64 -39.71 -14.36
C ARG A 129 -39.90 -40.26 -15.77
N ARG A 130 -38.88 -40.12 -16.61
CA ARG A 130 -38.20 -41.18 -17.38
C ARG A 130 -38.88 -42.55 -17.34
N GLY A 131 -39.37 -42.99 -18.52
CA GLY A 131 -39.95 -44.31 -18.74
C GLY A 131 -38.93 -45.45 -18.62
N LEU A 132 -39.44 -46.60 -18.15
CA LEU A 132 -38.85 -47.92 -18.28
C LEU A 132 -39.96 -48.94 -18.49
N ASN A 133 -39.86 -49.69 -19.59
CA ASN A 133 -40.68 -50.83 -19.97
C ASN A 133 -40.52 -51.99 -18.96
N ARG A 134 -41.61 -52.73 -18.62
CA ARG A 134 -41.62 -54.21 -18.57
C ARG A 134 -43.04 -54.80 -18.45
N ALA A 135 -43.23 -55.91 -19.13
CA ALA A 135 -44.44 -56.70 -19.36
C ALA A 135 -45.09 -57.36 -18.13
N SER A 136 -46.42 -57.54 -18.19
CA SER A 136 -47.13 -58.84 -18.22
C SER A 136 -48.58 -58.59 -18.66
#